data_AF-A0A3D8I3L6-F1
#
_entry.id   AF-A0A3D8I3L6-F1
#
_cell.length_a   1.000
_cell.length_b   1.000
_cell.length_c   1.000
_cell.angle_alpha   90.00
_cell.angle_beta   90.00
_cell.angle_gamma   90.00
#
_symmetry.space_group_name_H-M   'P 1'
#
loop_
_entity.id
_entity.type
_entity.pdbx_description
1 polymer ?
#
loop_
_entity_poly.entity_id
_entity_poly.type
_entity_poly.pdbx_seq_one_letter_code
_entity_poly.pdbx_strand_id
1 'polypeptide(L)'
;MFASIKSKMLFLALGIVVVFAVIFISFYINNAKSIEAVSVENELILREQNKSRIKDMSLQMAHTLGELLKGVSSEEKQIEIIKKMVDDFRFEADKSGYFYIFEDHLPL
;
A
#
# COMPACT_ATOMS: atom_id res chain seq x y z
N MET A 1 -37.59 22.63 49.43
CA MET A 1 -37.69 21.16 49.55
C MET A 1 -36.27 20.59 49.44
N PHE A 2 -35.61 20.33 50.57
CA PHE A 2 -34.22 19.86 50.56
C PHE A 2 -34.21 18.39 50.12
N ALA A 3 -33.64 18.10 48.95
CA ALA A 3 -33.45 16.73 48.50
C ALA A 3 -32.63 15.96 49.54
N SER A 4 -33.10 14.76 49.89
CA SER A 4 -32.38 13.85 50.81
C SER A 4 -30.96 13.61 50.31
N ILE A 5 -30.01 13.43 51.23
CA ILE A 5 -28.59 13.14 50.93
C ILE A 5 -28.48 11.96 49.95
N LYS A 6 -29.34 10.95 50.09
CA LYS A 6 -29.40 9.79 49.17
C LYS A 6 -29.73 10.20 47.73
N SER A 7 -30.68 11.13 47.54
CA SER A 7 -31.03 11.64 46.21
C SER A 7 -29.88 12.44 45.61
N LYS A 8 -29.17 13.26 46.40
CA LYS A 8 -28.00 14.02 45.93
C LYS A 8 -26.86 13.09 45.47
N MET A 9 -26.59 12.03 46.24
CA MET A 9 -25.60 11.02 45.86
C MET A 9 -25.99 10.26 44.58
N LEU A 10 -27.28 9.95 44.42
CA LEU A 10 -27.79 9.30 43.20
C LEU A 10 -27.62 10.20 41.97
N PHE A 11 -27.94 11.49 42.08
CA PHE A 11 -27.72 12.45 41.00
C PHE A 11 -26.24 12.59 40.64
N LEU A 12 -25.35 12.60 41.64
CA LEU A 12 -23.91 12.63 41.40
C LEU A 12 -23.44 11.37 40.64
N ALA A 13 -23.86 10.18 41.09
CA ALA A 13 -23.52 8.92 40.44
C ALA A 13 -24.05 8.88 38.99
N LEU A 14 -25.28 9.32 38.77
CA LEU A 14 -25.87 9.41 37.43
C LEU A 14 -25.08 10.39 36.54
N GLY A 15 -24.68 11.55 37.08
CA GLY A 15 -23.86 12.52 36.37
C GLY A 15 -22.52 11.94 35.92
N ILE A 16 -21.87 11.18 36.80
CA ILE A 16 -20.62 10.47 36.46
C ILE A 16 -20.84 9.46 35.33
N VAL A 17 -21.90 8.65 35.41
CA VAL A 17 -22.25 7.68 34.36
C VAL A 17 -22.50 8.38 33.01
N VAL A 18 -23.20 9.51 33.01
CA VAL A 18 -23.45 10.30 31.79
C VAL A 18 -22.15 10.83 31.20
N VAL A 19 -21.24 11.37 32.02
CA VAL A 19 -19.94 11.87 31.55
C VAL A 19 -19.13 10.73 30.91
N PHE A 20 -19.06 9.57 31.56
CA PHE A 20 -18.38 8.41 30.98
C PHE A 20 -19.05 7.95 29.67
N ALA A 21 -20.38 7.90 29.62
CA ALA A 21 -21.10 7.53 28.41
C ALA A 21 -20.76 8.47 27.24
N VAL A 22 -20.73 9.79 27.48
CA VAL A 22 -20.34 10.78 26.46
C VAL A 22 -18.91 10.54 26.00
N ILE A 23 -17.95 10.35 26.92
CA ILE A 23 -16.55 10.09 26.58
C ILE A 23 -16.43 8.83 25.72
N PHE A 24 -17.06 7.72 26.10
CA PHE A 24 -17.00 6.47 25.35
C PHE A 24 -17.65 6.57 23.98
N ILE A 25 -18.81 7.24 23.87
CA ILE A 25 -19.47 7.47 22.57
C ILE A 25 -18.60 8.33 21.67
N SER A 26 -18.05 9.44 22.19
CA SER A 26 -17.13 10.29 21.44
C SER A 26 -15.88 9.52 21.02
N PHE A 27 -15.30 8.70 21.90
CA PHE A 27 -14.16 7.86 21.56
C PHE A 27 -14.49 6.89 20.43
N TYR A 28 -15.61 6.17 20.52
CA TYR A 28 -16.05 5.22 19.49
C TYR A 28 -16.22 5.88 18.12
N ILE A 29 -16.91 7.04 18.06
CA ILE A 29 -17.13 7.77 16.81
C ILE A 29 -15.81 8.27 16.21
N ASN A 30 -14.91 8.80 17.04
CA ASN A 30 -13.60 9.28 16.56
C ASN A 30 -12.71 8.13 16.09
N ASN A 31 -12.74 6.99 16.78
CA ASN A 31 -11.95 5.82 16.39
C ASN A 31 -12.39 5.29 15.03
N ALA A 32 -13.70 5.17 14.80
CA ALA A 32 -14.24 4.72 13.51
C ALA A 32 -13.78 5.62 12.34
N LYS A 33 -13.87 6.94 12.51
CA LYS A 33 -13.41 7.92 11.50
C LYS A 33 -11.90 7.88 11.29
N SER A 34 -11.13 7.71 12.37
CA SER A 34 -9.68 7.62 12.29
C SER A 34 -9.21 6.37 11.55
N ILE A 35 -9.87 5.23 11.76
CA ILE A 35 -9.55 3.97 11.05
C ILE A 35 -9.78 4.13 9.55
N GLU A 36 -10.91 4.71 9.16
CA GLU A 36 -11.24 4.95 7.76
C GLU A 36 -10.22 5.89 7.10
N ALA A 37 -9.93 7.04 7.72
CA ALA A 37 -8.96 8.00 7.19
C ALA A 37 -7.56 7.39 7.04
N VAL A 38 -7.09 6.65 8.05
CA VAL A 38 -5.80 5.97 8.02
C VAL A 38 -5.78 4.86 6.97
N SER A 39 -6.87 4.12 6.78
CA SER A 39 -6.93 3.07 5.75
C SER A 39 -6.81 3.64 4.33
N VAL A 40 -7.51 4.75 4.04
CA VAL A 40 -7.46 5.39 2.73
C VAL A 40 -6.08 6.00 2.47
N GLU A 41 -5.51 6.68 3.46
CA GLU A 41 -4.17 7.25 3.35
C GLU A 41 -3.11 6.16 3.14
N ASN A 42 -3.18 5.06 3.90
CA ASN A 42 -2.28 3.93 3.73
C ASN A 42 -2.43 3.27 2.36
N GLU A 43 -3.65 3.10 1.85
CA GLU A 43 -3.88 2.56 0.51
C GLU A 43 -3.23 3.44 -0.57
N LEU A 44 -3.37 4.76 -0.46
CA LEU A 44 -2.75 5.70 -1.40
C LEU A 44 -1.22 5.64 -1.34
N ILE A 45 -0.64 5.64 -0.13
CA ILE A 45 0.81 5.55 0.07
C ILE A 45 1.34 4.23 -0.50
N LEU A 46 0.72 3.11 -0.17
CA LEU A 46 1.11 1.78 -0.67
C LEU A 46 1.01 1.69 -2.19
N ARG A 47 -0.05 2.27 -2.77
CA ARG A 47 -0.24 2.31 -4.22
C ARG A 47 0.86 3.10 -4.92
N GLU A 48 1.22 4.29 -4.42
CA GLU A 48 2.30 5.09 -4.99
C GLU A 48 3.67 4.44 -4.79
N GLN A 49 3.92 3.82 -3.62
CA GLN A 49 5.14 3.05 -3.38
C GLN A 49 5.29 1.88 -4.35
N ASN A 50 4.22 1.10 -4.54
CA ASN A 50 4.23 -0.03 -5.49
C ASN A 50 4.43 0.46 -6.93
N LYS A 51 3.79 1.56 -7.32
CA LYS A 51 3.97 2.18 -8.63
C LYS A 51 5.41 2.64 -8.86
N SER A 52 6.02 3.30 -7.87
CA SER A 52 7.43 3.72 -7.93
C SER A 52 8.34 2.50 -8.02
N ARG A 53 8.13 1.48 -7.17
CA ARG A 53 8.91 0.25 -7.19
C ARG A 53 8.90 -0.43 -8.56
N ILE A 54 7.72 -0.61 -9.16
CA ILE A 54 7.60 -1.21 -10.50
C ILE A 54 8.33 -0.36 -11.54
N LYS A 55 8.16 0.97 -11.51
CA LYS A 55 8.84 1.89 -12.43
C LYS A 55 10.36 1.78 -12.30
N ASP A 56 10.88 1.83 -11.08
CA ASP A 56 12.31 1.84 -10.80
C ASP A 56 12.94 0.50 -11.19
N MET A 57 12.24 -0.62 -10.92
CA MET A 57 12.68 -1.96 -11.35
C MET A 57 12.71 -2.09 -12.87
N SER A 58 11.67 -1.62 -13.58
CA SER A 58 11.63 -1.63 -15.04
C SER A 58 12.73 -0.76 -15.65
N LEU A 59 12.99 0.43 -15.10
CA LEU A 59 14.07 1.31 -15.56
C LEU A 59 15.45 0.68 -15.32
N GLN A 60 15.67 0.07 -14.16
CA GLN A 60 16.93 -0.63 -13.87
C GLN A 60 17.14 -1.81 -14.80
N MET A 61 16.09 -2.58 -15.09
CA MET A 61 16.15 -3.69 -16.04
C MET A 61 16.49 -3.20 -17.44
N ALA A 62 15.78 -2.16 -17.92
CA ALA A 62 16.04 -1.56 -19.24
C ALA A 62 17.47 -1.01 -19.35
N HIS A 63 17.97 -0.33 -18.30
CA HIS A 63 19.35 0.16 -18.28
C HIS A 63 20.36 -1.00 -18.32
N THR A 64 20.14 -2.04 -17.52
CA THR A 64 21.02 -3.21 -17.47
C THR A 64 21.08 -3.94 -18.81
N LEU A 65 19.92 -4.14 -19.44
CA LEU A 65 19.84 -4.71 -20.78
C LEU A 65 20.51 -3.79 -21.81
N GLY A 66 20.28 -2.47 -21.75
CA GLY A 66 20.93 -1.51 -22.65
C GLY A 66 22.46 -1.55 -22.57
N GLU A 67 23.02 -1.65 -21.37
CA GLU A 67 24.46 -1.83 -21.18
C GLU A 67 24.96 -3.18 -21.73
N LEU A 68 24.21 -4.26 -21.49
CA LEU A 68 24.56 -5.61 -21.95
C LEU A 68 24.57 -5.72 -23.48
N LEU A 69 23.71 -4.97 -24.17
CA LEU A 69 23.58 -5.00 -25.62
C LEU A 69 24.60 -4.10 -26.36
N LYS A 70 25.42 -3.33 -25.64
CA LYS A 70 26.45 -2.49 -26.27
C LYS A 70 27.40 -3.35 -27.11
N GLY A 71 27.54 -2.99 -28.39
CA GLY A 71 28.39 -3.70 -29.35
C GLY A 71 27.72 -4.91 -30.03
N VAL A 72 26.47 -5.24 -29.68
CA VAL A 72 25.69 -6.24 -30.41
C VAL A 72 24.99 -5.56 -31.58
N SER A 73 25.41 -5.83 -32.82
CA SER A 73 24.87 -5.16 -34.01
C SER A 73 23.66 -5.85 -34.64
N SER A 74 23.43 -7.13 -34.34
CA SER A 74 22.31 -7.90 -34.88
C SER A 74 21.12 -7.81 -33.93
N GLU A 75 20.01 -7.28 -34.42
CA GLU A 75 18.74 -7.16 -33.69
C GLU A 75 18.23 -8.52 -33.21
N GLU A 76 18.30 -9.55 -34.06
CA GLU A 76 17.94 -10.93 -33.69
C GLU A 76 18.73 -11.43 -32.46
N LYS A 77 20.04 -11.15 -32.42
CA LYS A 77 20.89 -11.47 -31.26
C LYS A 77 20.55 -10.62 -30.04
N GLN A 78 20.18 -9.35 -30.22
CA GLN A 78 19.73 -8.52 -29.10
C GLN A 78 18.46 -9.10 -28.48
N ILE A 79 17.48 -9.49 -29.31
CA ILE A 79 16.22 -10.11 -28.86
C ILE A 79 16.49 -11.43 -28.15
N GLU A 80 17.36 -12.29 -28.68
CA GLU A 80 17.74 -13.55 -28.04
C GLU A 80 18.33 -13.34 -26.64
N ILE A 81 19.23 -12.35 -26.49
CA ILE A 81 19.83 -12.00 -25.20
C ILE A 81 18.78 -11.49 -24.22
N ILE A 82 17.88 -10.60 -24.67
CA ILE A 82 16.81 -10.04 -23.84
C ILE A 82 15.90 -11.16 -23.33
N LYS A 83 15.41 -12.04 -24.21
CA LYS A 83 14.52 -13.16 -23.85
C LYS A 83 15.17 -14.07 -22.81
N LYS A 84 16.41 -14.49 -23.07
CA LYS A 84 17.15 -15.36 -22.15
C LYS A 84 17.34 -14.77 -20.76
N MET A 85 17.48 -13.45 -20.66
CA MET A 85 17.66 -12.76 -19.39
C MET A 85 16.35 -12.68 -18.59
N VAL A 86 15.23 -12.46 -19.28
CA VAL A 86 13.94 -12.20 -18.66
C VAL A 86 13.12 -13.45 -18.35
N ASP A 87 13.19 -14.49 -19.20
CA ASP A 87 12.29 -15.67 -19.13
C ASP A 87 12.27 -16.35 -17.74
N ASP A 88 13.42 -16.49 -17.10
CA ASP A 88 13.57 -17.16 -15.81
C ASP A 88 13.64 -16.18 -14.62
N PHE A 89 13.70 -14.88 -14.86
CA PHE A 89 13.85 -13.90 -13.79
C PHE A 89 12.55 -13.74 -13.00
N ARG A 90 12.60 -13.98 -11.69
CA ARG A 90 11.48 -13.76 -10.77
C ARG A 90 11.91 -12.90 -9.59
N PHE A 91 11.21 -11.79 -9.37
CA PHE A 91 11.60 -10.78 -8.37
C PHE A 91 10.80 -10.81 -7.07
N GLU A 92 9.73 -11.59 -7.01
CA GLU A 92 8.99 -11.82 -5.77
C GLU A 92 9.41 -13.15 -5.13
N ALA A 93 9.33 -13.23 -3.80
CA ALA A 93 9.73 -14.42 -3.05
C ALA A 93 8.91 -15.68 -3.41
N ASP A 94 7.64 -15.49 -3.79
CA ASP A 94 6.71 -16.53 -4.23
C ASP A 94 6.82 -16.86 -5.73
N LYS A 95 7.77 -16.23 -6.43
CA LYS A 95 8.00 -16.36 -7.88
C LYS A 95 6.88 -15.82 -8.76
N SER A 96 6.00 -14.97 -8.25
CA SER A 96 4.89 -14.39 -9.02
C SER A 96 5.28 -13.18 -9.89
N GLY A 97 6.29 -12.41 -9.49
CA GLY A 97 6.74 -11.23 -10.24
C GLY A 97 7.66 -11.58 -11.40
N TYR A 98 7.32 -11.14 -12.61
CA TYR A 98 8.11 -11.33 -13.85
C TYR A 98 8.08 -10.05 -14.71
N PHE A 99 9.05 -9.92 -15.62
CA PHE A 99 9.03 -8.88 -16.65
C PHE A 99 8.39 -9.43 -17.92
N TYR A 100 7.77 -8.54 -18.67
CA TYR A 100 7.17 -8.87 -19.96
C TYR A 100 7.74 -7.92 -21.02
N ILE A 101 8.07 -8.47 -22.18
CA ILE A 101 8.74 -7.74 -23.24
C ILE A 101 7.75 -7.60 -24.41
N PHE A 102 7.67 -6.39 -24.96
CA PHE A 102 6.86 -6.10 -26.12
C PHE A 102 7.69 -5.37 -27.17
N GLU A 103 7.40 -5.65 -28.43
CA GLU A 103 7.84 -4.88 -29.58
C GLU A 103 6.63 -4.25 -30.25
N ASP A 104 6.61 -2.91 -30.33
CA ASP A 104 5.49 -2.05 -30.72
C ASP A 104 4.20 -2.31 -29.94
N HIS A 105 3.57 -3.49 -30.03
CA HIS A 105 2.49 -3.97 -29.17
C HIS A 105 2.42 -5.50 -29.07
N LEU A 106 3.34 -6.21 -29.72
CA LEU A 106 3.36 -7.65 -29.81
C LEU A 106 4.26 -8.25 -28.74
N PRO A 107 3.82 -9.31 -28.06
CA PRO A 107 4.69 -10.04 -27.13
C PRO A 107 5.87 -10.63 -27.90
N LEU A 108 7.09 -10.43 -27.41
CA LEU A 108 8.28 -11.05 -27.97
C LEU A 108 8.46 -12.49 -27.49
#